data_AF-A0A8B7V122-F1
#
_entry.id   AF-A0A8B7V122-F1
#
_cell.length_a   1.000
_cell.length_b   1.000
_cell.length_c   1.000
_cell.angle_alpha   90.00
_cell.angle_beta   90.00
_cell.angle_gamma   90.00
#
_symmetry.space_group_name_H-M   'P 1'
#
loop_
_entity.id
_entity.type
_entity.pdbx_description
1 polymer ?
#
loop_
_entity_poly.entity_id
_entity_poly.type
_entity_poly.pdbx_seq_one_letter_code
_entity_poly.pdbx_strand_id
1 'polypeptide(L)'
;MDMCPADLPLGFCRASLSEDLQDVLCPVVLLLAHVSSPKILCKLSLEGEHSTPSSAYGSVKAYTNFDAERDALNIETAIKTKGVDEVTIVNILTNRSNEQRQDIAFAYHRRTKKELPSALKSALSGHLETVILGLLKTPAQYDASELKASMKGLGTDEDSLIEIICSRTNQELQEINRVYKESEQPDYCDSPS
;
A
#
# COMPACT_ATOMS: atom_id res chain seq x y z
N MET A 1 -61.25 -5.42 24.13
CA MET A 1 -61.96 -4.90 22.94
C MET A 1 -61.01 -3.87 22.35
N ASP A 2 -60.20 -4.15 21.35
CA ASP A 2 -60.22 -5.21 20.34
C ASP A 2 -58.81 -5.44 19.75
N MET A 3 -58.62 -6.62 19.16
CA MET A 3 -57.40 -7.10 18.49
C MET A 3 -57.31 -6.67 17.00
N CYS A 4 -56.05 -6.60 16.53
CA CYS A 4 -55.33 -6.72 15.22
C CYS A 4 -56.08 -7.19 13.92
N PRO A 5 -55.49 -7.27 12.67
CA PRO A 5 -54.05 -7.32 12.23
C PRO A 5 -53.65 -6.73 10.82
N ALA A 6 -52.33 -6.75 10.50
CA ALA A 6 -51.65 -6.97 9.18
C ALA A 6 -50.28 -6.22 9.13
N ASP A 7 -49.14 -6.85 9.43
CA ASP A 7 -48.27 -7.68 8.55
C ASP A 7 -47.27 -6.89 7.68
N LEU A 8 -46.09 -6.63 8.25
CA LEU A 8 -44.81 -6.77 7.55
C LEU A 8 -43.74 -7.12 8.60
N PRO A 9 -42.97 -8.21 8.42
CA PRO A 9 -41.91 -8.53 9.35
C PRO A 9 -40.82 -7.46 9.25
N LEU A 10 -40.59 -6.72 10.34
CA LEU A 10 -39.36 -5.97 10.53
C LEU A 10 -38.21 -6.97 10.65
N GLY A 11 -37.68 -7.35 9.49
CA GLY A 11 -36.42 -8.06 9.38
C GLY A 11 -35.32 -7.22 10.01
N PHE A 12 -34.77 -7.75 11.10
CA PHE A 12 -33.34 -7.69 11.45
C PHE A 12 -32.58 -6.44 10.96
N CYS A 13 -32.73 -5.32 11.66
CA CYS A 13 -31.65 -4.33 11.72
C CYS A 13 -30.70 -4.71 12.87
N ARG A 14 -29.93 -5.77 12.68
CA ARG A 14 -28.78 -6.07 13.56
C ARG A 14 -27.69 -6.77 12.77
N ALA A 15 -26.60 -6.03 12.56
CA ALA A 15 -25.26 -6.50 12.21
C ALA A 15 -25.12 -7.29 10.90
N SER A 16 -24.66 -6.61 9.84
CA SER A 16 -23.91 -7.26 8.76
C SER A 16 -22.91 -6.26 8.18
N LEU A 17 -21.81 -6.10 8.91
CA LEU A 17 -20.55 -5.49 8.44
C LEU A 17 -19.42 -6.29 9.10
N SER A 18 -19.47 -7.63 9.00
CA SER A 18 -18.38 -8.51 9.45
C SER A 18 -18.49 -9.98 8.97
N GLU A 19 -19.22 -10.31 7.90
CA GLU A 19 -19.22 -11.71 7.38
C GLU A 19 -18.60 -11.85 5.98
N ASP A 20 -18.50 -10.79 5.17
CA ASP A 20 -17.92 -10.92 3.82
C ASP A 20 -16.38 -11.02 3.79
N LEU A 21 -15.68 -10.61 4.86
CA LEU A 21 -14.22 -10.76 4.92
C LEU A 21 -13.80 -12.17 5.36
N GLN A 22 -14.65 -12.92 6.07
CA GLN A 22 -14.35 -14.31 6.44
C GLN A 22 -14.69 -15.29 5.31
N ASP A 23 -15.73 -15.04 4.52
CA ASP A 23 -16.15 -15.95 3.44
C ASP A 23 -15.35 -15.83 2.14
N VAL A 24 -14.70 -14.69 1.87
CA VAL A 24 -13.84 -14.53 0.67
C VAL A 24 -12.37 -14.84 0.97
N LEU A 25 -11.94 -14.65 2.23
CA LEU A 25 -10.69 -15.24 2.69
C LEU A 25 -10.82 -16.75 2.86
N CYS A 26 -12.03 -17.31 3.02
CA CYS A 26 -12.18 -18.75 3.26
C CYS A 26 -11.61 -19.59 2.11
N PRO A 27 -11.95 -19.51 0.81
CA PRO A 27 -11.41 -20.48 -0.16
C PRO A 27 -9.89 -20.44 -0.33
N VAL A 28 -9.24 -19.27 -0.23
CA VAL A 28 -7.79 -19.12 -0.43
C VAL A 28 -7.01 -19.36 0.87
N VAL A 29 -7.50 -18.88 2.02
CA VAL A 29 -6.93 -19.19 3.34
C VAL A 29 -7.27 -20.62 3.76
N LEU A 30 -8.36 -21.22 3.29
CA LEU A 30 -8.77 -22.62 3.51
C LEU A 30 -8.09 -23.58 2.54
N LEU A 31 -7.66 -23.15 1.34
CA LEU A 31 -6.72 -23.93 0.53
C LEU A 31 -5.33 -23.98 1.19
N LEU A 32 -4.94 -22.90 1.89
CA LEU A 32 -3.77 -22.89 2.75
C LEU A 32 -4.01 -23.58 4.12
N ALA A 33 -5.25 -23.61 4.63
CA ALA A 33 -5.61 -24.24 5.91
C ALA A 33 -5.97 -25.73 5.78
N HIS A 34 -6.28 -26.26 4.59
CA HIS A 34 -6.35 -27.71 4.35
C HIS A 34 -4.96 -28.35 4.22
N VAL A 35 -3.91 -27.54 4.10
CA VAL A 35 -2.51 -27.95 4.31
C VAL A 35 -2.08 -27.69 5.77
N SER A 36 -3.03 -27.44 6.69
CA SER A 36 -2.77 -27.17 8.10
C SER A 36 -3.10 -28.36 8.99
N SER A 37 -2.15 -29.30 9.06
CA SER A 37 -1.92 -29.98 10.35
C SER A 37 -1.08 -29.03 11.22
N PRO A 38 -1.45 -28.76 12.48
CA PRO A 38 -0.73 -27.82 13.37
C PRO A 38 0.72 -28.21 13.71
N LYS A 39 1.22 -29.34 13.18
CA LYS A 39 2.63 -29.74 13.23
C LYS A 39 3.48 -29.16 12.09
N ILE A 40 2.87 -28.54 11.06
CA ILE A 40 3.57 -28.01 9.88
C ILE A 40 3.93 -26.54 10.04
N LEU A 41 3.09 -25.71 10.69
CA LEU A 41 3.41 -24.28 10.91
C LEU A 41 4.62 -24.06 11.84
N CYS A 42 4.85 -24.94 12.81
CA CYS A 42 6.11 -24.96 13.57
C CYS A 42 7.30 -25.59 12.79
N LYS A 43 7.05 -26.23 11.65
CA LYS A 43 8.07 -26.83 10.77
C LYS A 43 8.39 -26.02 9.51
N LEU A 44 7.70 -24.90 9.28
CA LEU A 44 8.12 -23.90 8.29
C LEU A 44 9.24 -22.98 8.82
N SER A 45 9.66 -23.19 10.08
CA SER A 45 10.98 -22.78 10.54
C SER A 45 12.04 -23.73 9.96
N LEU A 46 12.21 -23.73 8.64
CA LEU A 46 13.40 -24.31 8.04
C LEU A 46 14.54 -23.33 8.23
N GLU A 47 15.43 -23.71 9.13
CA GLU A 47 16.78 -23.19 9.27
C GLU A 47 17.42 -23.17 7.88
N GLY A 48 17.66 -21.96 7.39
CA GLY A 48 18.25 -21.68 6.08
C GLY A 48 18.90 -20.31 6.14
N GLU A 49 19.88 -20.18 7.04
CA GLU A 49 20.86 -19.09 7.02
C GLU A 49 21.57 -19.10 5.66
N HIS A 50 21.13 -18.23 4.76
CA HIS A 50 21.99 -17.72 3.70
C HIS A 50 21.60 -16.28 3.41
N SER A 51 22.17 -15.37 4.21
CA SER A 51 22.10 -13.92 4.07
C SER A 51 22.86 -13.47 2.82
N THR A 52 22.28 -13.67 1.64
CA THR A 52 22.64 -12.84 0.48
C THR A 52 21.93 -11.50 0.62
N PRO A 53 22.63 -10.35 0.50
CA PRO A 53 21.96 -9.06 0.54
C PRO A 53 21.05 -8.97 -0.69
N SER A 54 19.74 -8.96 -0.44
CA SER A 54 18.63 -8.85 -1.41
C SER A 54 18.83 -7.73 -2.48
N SER A 55 19.71 -6.78 -2.21
CA SER A 55 19.93 -5.56 -3.02
C SER A 55 20.87 -5.70 -4.23
N ALA A 56 21.65 -6.79 -4.39
CA ALA A 56 22.69 -6.85 -5.43
C ALA A 56 22.14 -6.80 -6.87
N TYR A 57 20.98 -7.39 -7.14
CA TYR A 57 20.42 -7.55 -8.49
C TYR A 57 19.43 -6.44 -8.93
N GLY A 58 19.04 -5.52 -8.03
CA GLY A 58 18.11 -4.43 -8.38
C GLY A 58 18.70 -3.45 -9.41
N SER A 59 17.89 -2.95 -10.34
CA SER A 59 18.31 -2.04 -11.41
C SER A 59 18.58 -0.61 -10.91
N VAL A 60 17.76 -0.10 -9.99
CA VAL A 60 17.96 1.21 -9.36
C VAL A 60 18.81 1.05 -8.11
N LYS A 61 19.95 1.74 -8.08
CA LYS A 61 20.84 1.80 -6.91
C LYS A 61 20.74 3.16 -6.22
N ALA A 62 21.26 3.25 -5.00
CA ALA A 62 21.40 4.52 -4.30
C ALA A 62 22.27 5.49 -5.13
N TYR A 63 21.79 6.72 -5.28
CA TYR A 63 22.51 7.76 -5.99
C TYR A 63 23.72 8.23 -5.20
N THR A 64 24.87 8.32 -5.86
CA THR A 64 26.11 8.80 -5.26
C THR A 64 26.04 10.31 -5.02
N ASN A 65 26.60 10.80 -3.90
CA ASN A 65 26.56 12.23 -3.52
C ASN A 65 25.12 12.79 -3.41
N PHE A 66 24.24 12.01 -2.79
CA PHE A 66 22.84 12.38 -2.58
C PHE A 66 22.68 13.54 -1.59
N ASP A 67 21.80 14.47 -1.93
CA ASP A 67 21.37 15.59 -1.09
C ASP A 67 19.85 15.74 -1.22
N ALA A 68 19.13 15.31 -0.18
CA ALA A 68 17.68 15.32 -0.13
C ALA A 68 17.09 16.74 -0.25
N GLU A 69 17.77 17.75 0.32
CA GLU A 69 17.29 19.14 0.31
C GLU A 69 17.41 19.76 -1.08
N ARG A 70 18.51 19.45 -1.78
CA ARG A 70 18.70 19.87 -3.17
C ARG A 70 17.67 19.22 -4.09
N ASP A 71 17.45 17.91 -3.96
CA ASP A 71 16.47 17.21 -4.78
C ASP A 71 15.05 17.70 -4.49
N ALA A 72 14.69 17.93 -3.23
CA ALA A 72 13.40 18.50 -2.86
C ALA A 72 13.17 19.90 -3.48
N LEU A 73 14.19 20.77 -3.47
CA LEU A 73 14.14 22.09 -4.11
C LEU A 73 13.95 21.99 -5.63
N ASN A 74 14.69 21.08 -6.28
CA ASN A 74 14.60 20.88 -7.72
C ASN A 74 13.20 20.38 -8.12
N ILE A 75 12.65 19.43 -7.36
CA ILE A 75 11.28 18.93 -7.58
C ILE A 75 10.25 20.04 -7.36
N GLU A 76 10.39 20.85 -6.31
CA GLU A 76 9.50 22.00 -6.07
C GLU A 76 9.53 22.99 -7.24
N THR A 77 10.72 23.30 -7.75
CA THR A 77 10.91 24.19 -8.90
C THR A 77 10.29 23.59 -10.16
N ALA A 78 10.46 22.29 -10.38
CA ALA A 78 9.87 21.57 -11.50
C ALA A 78 8.33 21.60 -11.47
N ILE A 79 7.72 21.40 -10.28
CA ILE A 79 6.26 21.49 -10.09
C ILE A 79 5.74 22.90 -10.37
N LYS A 80 6.47 23.95 -9.95
CA LYS A 80 6.06 25.35 -10.12
C LYS A 80 6.28 25.90 -11.53
N THR A 81 7.09 25.24 -12.34
CA THR A 81 7.37 25.67 -13.71
C THR A 81 6.09 25.64 -14.55
N LYS A 82 5.88 26.65 -15.40
CA LYS A 82 4.70 26.70 -16.28
C LYS A 82 4.72 25.50 -17.21
N GLY A 83 3.71 24.64 -17.10
CA GLY A 83 3.64 23.39 -17.87
C GLY A 83 4.26 22.17 -17.19
N VAL A 84 4.78 22.31 -15.96
CA VAL A 84 5.43 21.27 -15.13
C VAL A 84 6.65 20.63 -15.81
N ASP A 85 7.81 20.70 -15.16
CA ASP A 85 9.01 20.01 -15.68
C ASP A 85 9.01 18.53 -15.27
N GLU A 86 8.21 17.74 -15.99
CA GLU A 86 8.09 16.29 -15.80
C GLU A 86 9.43 15.57 -15.96
N VAL A 87 10.29 16.06 -16.87
CA VAL A 87 11.59 15.46 -17.16
C VAL A 87 12.51 15.52 -15.93
N THR A 88 12.56 16.66 -15.25
CA THR A 88 13.33 16.80 -14.00
C THR A 88 12.79 15.89 -12.90
N ILE A 89 11.45 15.82 -12.74
CA ILE A 89 10.81 14.96 -11.73
C ILE A 89 11.16 13.48 -11.97
N VAL A 90 11.01 13.01 -13.21
CA VAL A 90 11.34 11.64 -13.62
C VAL A 90 12.82 11.37 -13.37
N ASN A 91 13.71 12.22 -13.90
CA ASN A 91 15.16 12.02 -13.79
C ASN A 91 15.64 11.92 -12.35
N ILE A 92 15.06 12.69 -11.42
CA ILE A 92 15.38 12.58 -10.01
C ILE A 92 14.80 11.28 -9.46
N LEU A 93 13.49 11.08 -9.51
CA LEU A 93 12.85 9.99 -8.76
C LEU A 93 13.20 8.60 -9.30
N THR A 94 13.44 8.42 -10.60
CA THR A 94 13.84 7.11 -11.16
C THR A 94 15.30 6.75 -10.87
N ASN A 95 16.13 7.73 -10.50
CA ASN A 95 17.56 7.54 -10.20
C ASN A 95 17.88 7.72 -8.72
N ARG A 96 16.91 7.53 -7.83
CA ARG A 96 17.10 7.50 -6.35
C ARG A 96 16.59 6.18 -5.81
N SER A 97 17.27 5.63 -4.80
CA SER A 97 16.74 4.46 -4.08
C SER A 97 15.44 4.81 -3.36
N ASN A 98 14.64 3.81 -3.01
CA ASN A 98 13.39 4.06 -2.29
C ASN A 98 13.61 4.79 -0.96
N GLU A 99 14.66 4.43 -0.22
CA GLU A 99 15.08 5.11 1.01
C GLU A 99 15.39 6.60 0.77
N GLN A 100 16.20 6.91 -0.26
CA GLN A 100 16.48 8.30 -0.65
C GLN A 100 15.22 9.06 -1.05
N ARG A 101 14.22 8.41 -1.66
CA ARG A 101 12.93 9.04 -1.95
C ARG A 101 12.15 9.37 -0.69
N GLN A 102 12.25 8.57 0.38
CA GLN A 102 11.66 8.89 1.67
C GLN A 102 12.31 10.15 2.27
N ASP A 103 13.64 10.24 2.20
CA ASP A 103 14.38 11.43 2.65
C ASP A 103 13.99 12.68 1.85
N ILE A 104 13.84 12.56 0.52
CA ILE A 104 13.36 13.65 -0.33
C ILE A 104 11.95 14.08 0.07
N ALA A 105 11.04 13.13 0.31
CA ALA A 105 9.67 13.43 0.73
C ALA A 105 9.65 14.19 2.07
N PHE A 106 10.48 13.76 3.03
CA PHE A 106 10.64 14.44 4.31
C PHE A 106 11.22 15.85 4.17
N ALA A 107 12.30 16.02 3.38
CA ALA A 107 12.91 17.32 3.10
C ALA A 107 11.94 18.27 2.39
N TYR A 108 11.17 17.75 1.42
CA TYR A 108 10.14 18.50 0.71
C TYR A 108 9.03 18.98 1.65
N HIS A 109 8.53 18.12 2.55
CA HIS A 109 7.56 18.50 3.57
C HIS A 109 8.12 19.60 4.48
N ARG A 110 9.36 19.42 4.98
CA ARG A 110 10.00 20.41 5.85
C ARG A 110 10.08 21.80 5.22
N ARG A 111 10.41 21.85 3.92
CA ARG A 111 10.57 23.06 3.11
C ARG A 111 9.24 23.72 2.76
N THR A 112 8.26 22.96 2.26
CA THR A 112 7.04 23.50 1.64
C THR A 112 5.81 23.45 2.54
N LYS A 113 5.89 22.68 3.65
CA LYS A 113 4.76 22.31 4.51
C LYS A 113 3.64 21.57 3.78
N LYS A 114 3.98 20.90 2.67
CA LYS A 114 3.07 20.09 1.87
C LYS A 114 3.66 18.70 1.66
N GLU A 115 2.80 17.69 1.61
CA GLU A 115 3.19 16.33 1.26
C GLU A 115 3.65 16.24 -0.20
N LEU A 116 4.80 15.63 -0.43
CA LEU A 116 5.35 15.43 -1.77
C LEU A 116 4.41 14.61 -2.69
N PRO A 117 3.83 13.48 -2.25
CA PRO A 117 2.86 12.73 -3.06
C PRO A 117 1.66 13.58 -3.49
N SER A 118 1.12 14.40 -2.59
CA SER A 118 -0.03 15.26 -2.89
C SER A 118 0.31 16.36 -3.89
N ALA A 119 1.50 16.95 -3.76
CA ALA A 119 1.97 17.97 -4.70
C ALA A 119 2.17 17.38 -6.11
N LEU A 120 2.78 16.21 -6.21
CA LEU A 120 2.99 15.52 -7.50
C LEU A 120 1.67 15.05 -8.11
N LYS A 121 0.71 14.58 -7.30
CA LYS A 121 -0.64 14.23 -7.75
C LYS A 121 -1.37 15.41 -8.40
N SER A 122 -1.13 16.63 -7.92
CA SER A 122 -1.73 17.83 -8.52
C SER A 122 -1.02 18.31 -9.79
N ALA A 123 0.22 17.88 -10.00
CA ALA A 123 1.09 18.38 -11.07
C ALA A 123 1.17 17.42 -12.26
N LEU A 124 1.06 16.11 -12.00
CA LEU A 124 1.14 15.06 -13.00
C LEU A 124 -0.26 14.51 -13.31
N SER A 125 -0.38 13.75 -14.39
CA SER A 125 -1.62 13.05 -14.74
C SER A 125 -1.35 11.72 -15.44
N GLY A 126 -2.38 10.87 -15.50
CA GLY A 126 -2.35 9.61 -16.25
C GLY A 126 -1.31 8.62 -15.72
N HIS A 127 -0.70 7.85 -16.63
CA HIS A 127 0.24 6.78 -16.25
C HIS A 127 1.51 7.30 -15.56
N LEU A 128 1.97 8.51 -15.92
CA LEU A 128 3.13 9.11 -15.29
C LEU A 128 2.86 9.39 -13.81
N GLU A 129 1.69 9.94 -13.48
CA GLU A 129 1.26 10.14 -12.09
C GLU A 129 1.26 8.82 -11.32
N THR A 130 0.64 7.76 -11.88
CA THR A 130 0.56 6.44 -11.24
C THR A 130 1.95 5.89 -10.91
N VAL A 131 2.88 5.92 -11.87
CA VAL A 131 4.25 5.42 -11.66
C VAL A 131 4.99 6.24 -10.61
N ILE A 132 4.95 7.57 -10.71
CA ILE A 132 5.67 8.44 -9.77
C ILE A 132 5.14 8.29 -8.34
N LEU A 133 3.81 8.22 -8.16
CA LEU A 133 3.21 8.00 -6.84
C LEU A 133 3.47 6.58 -6.31
N GLY A 134 3.62 5.59 -7.18
CA GLY A 134 4.05 4.24 -6.80
C GLY A 134 5.50 4.24 -6.28
N LEU A 135 6.41 4.89 -7.00
CA LEU A 135 7.84 4.95 -6.66
C LEU A 135 8.14 5.62 -5.31
N LEU A 136 7.25 6.49 -4.83
CA LEU A 136 7.38 7.19 -3.55
C LEU A 136 6.92 6.37 -2.36
N LYS A 137 6.07 5.36 -2.53
CA LYS A 137 5.67 4.48 -1.43
C LYS A 137 6.83 3.59 -1.03
N THR A 138 6.93 3.25 0.25
CA THR A 138 7.79 2.12 0.65
C THR A 138 7.30 0.83 -0.01
N PRO A 139 8.13 -0.22 -0.16
CA PRO A 139 7.69 -1.48 -0.79
C PRO A 139 6.41 -2.04 -0.16
N ALA A 140 6.34 -2.07 1.17
CA ALA A 140 5.17 -2.55 1.88
C ALA A 140 3.93 -1.65 1.73
N GLN A 141 4.11 -0.33 1.69
CA GLN A 141 3.01 0.61 1.39
C GLN A 141 2.48 0.43 -0.04
N TYR A 142 3.37 0.17 -1.00
CA TYR A 142 2.98 -0.10 -2.38
C TYR A 142 2.15 -1.38 -2.45
N ASP A 143 2.69 -2.50 -1.98
CA ASP A 143 1.99 -3.79 -1.98
C ASP A 143 0.66 -3.73 -1.21
N ALA A 144 0.62 -3.07 -0.04
CA ALA A 144 -0.62 -2.90 0.71
C ALA A 144 -1.67 -2.09 -0.09
N SER A 145 -1.24 -1.05 -0.82
CA SER A 145 -2.15 -0.26 -1.66
C SER A 145 -2.66 -1.02 -2.88
N GLU A 146 -1.82 -1.86 -3.50
CA GLU A 146 -2.22 -2.71 -4.63
C GLU A 146 -3.14 -3.84 -4.18
N LEU A 147 -2.87 -4.48 -3.04
CA LEU A 147 -3.78 -5.46 -2.44
C LEU A 147 -5.15 -4.84 -2.15
N LYS A 148 -5.18 -3.64 -1.55
CA LYS A 148 -6.43 -2.91 -1.31
C LYS A 148 -7.15 -2.59 -2.62
N ALA A 149 -6.43 -2.15 -3.65
CA ALA A 149 -7.00 -1.86 -4.96
C ALA A 149 -7.58 -3.12 -5.63
N SER A 150 -6.88 -4.25 -5.53
CA SER A 150 -7.30 -5.52 -6.14
C SER A 150 -8.61 -6.08 -5.57
N MET A 151 -8.89 -5.81 -4.29
CA MET A 151 -10.10 -6.24 -3.60
C MET A 151 -11.21 -5.18 -3.59
N LYS A 152 -10.97 -4.00 -4.18
CA LYS A 152 -11.92 -2.88 -4.12
C LYS A 152 -12.95 -2.98 -5.25
N GLY A 153 -14.23 -3.02 -4.88
CA GLY A 153 -15.35 -2.91 -5.81
C GLY A 153 -16.13 -4.21 -6.00
N LEU A 154 -16.91 -4.30 -7.07
CA LEU A 154 -17.66 -5.51 -7.41
C LEU A 154 -16.77 -6.42 -8.27
N GLY A 155 -16.09 -7.34 -7.60
CA GLY A 155 -15.13 -8.27 -8.22
C GLY A 155 -13.79 -8.26 -7.48
N THR A 156 -12.82 -9.01 -8.00
CA THR A 156 -11.47 -9.07 -7.46
C THR A 156 -10.50 -9.19 -8.62
N ASP A 157 -9.42 -8.41 -8.58
CA ASP A 157 -8.27 -8.60 -9.45
C ASP A 157 -7.41 -9.73 -8.88
N GLU A 158 -7.78 -10.95 -9.26
CA GLU A 158 -7.14 -12.18 -8.79
C GLU A 158 -5.68 -12.27 -9.23
N ASP A 159 -5.34 -11.72 -10.40
CA ASP A 159 -3.98 -11.76 -10.94
C ASP A 159 -3.02 -10.96 -10.05
N SER A 160 -3.36 -9.70 -9.73
CA SER A 160 -2.56 -8.85 -8.85
C SER A 160 -2.46 -9.42 -7.42
N LEU A 161 -3.56 -9.99 -6.91
CA LEU A 161 -3.61 -10.60 -5.59
C LEU A 161 -2.66 -11.81 -5.49
N ILE A 162 -2.73 -12.72 -6.47
CA ILE A 162 -1.89 -13.92 -6.53
C ILE A 162 -0.43 -13.53 -6.72
N GLU A 163 -0.12 -12.56 -7.59
CA GLU A 163 1.25 -12.12 -7.83
C GLU A 163 1.92 -11.67 -6.53
N ILE A 164 1.28 -10.80 -5.74
CA ILE A 164 1.86 -10.26 -4.51
C ILE A 164 1.99 -11.37 -3.47
N ILE A 165 0.96 -12.17 -3.21
CA ILE A 165 0.98 -13.19 -2.15
C ILE A 165 1.98 -14.30 -2.45
N CYS A 166 2.09 -14.73 -3.70
CA CYS A 166 2.94 -15.86 -4.08
C CYS A 166 4.41 -15.50 -4.31
N SER A 167 4.76 -14.22 -4.47
CA SER A 167 6.14 -13.78 -4.76
C SER A 167 6.88 -13.17 -3.57
N ARG A 168 6.19 -12.76 -2.51
CA ARG A 168 6.80 -12.11 -1.34
C ARG A 168 7.29 -13.12 -0.31
N THR A 169 8.39 -12.78 0.34
CA THR A 169 8.94 -13.55 1.47
C THR A 169 8.08 -13.39 2.73
N ASN A 170 8.23 -14.31 3.70
CA ASN A 170 7.50 -14.22 4.97
C ASN A 170 7.72 -12.90 5.71
N GLN A 171 8.95 -12.36 5.67
CA GLN A 171 9.27 -11.08 6.30
C GLN A 171 8.55 -9.92 5.61
N GLU A 172 8.54 -9.92 4.27
CA GLU A 172 7.82 -8.90 3.49
C GLU A 172 6.31 -8.99 3.74
N LEU A 173 5.72 -10.19 3.76
CA LEU A 173 4.29 -10.38 4.06
C LEU A 173 3.90 -9.89 5.46
N GLN A 174 4.75 -10.08 6.47
CA GLN A 174 4.52 -9.55 7.81
C GLN A 174 4.47 -8.02 7.81
N GLU A 175 5.39 -7.39 7.09
CA GLU A 175 5.46 -5.94 6.99
C GLU A 175 4.29 -5.36 6.18
N ILE A 176 3.92 -6.02 5.07
CA ILE A 176 2.71 -5.69 4.30
C ILE A 176 1.48 -5.76 5.19
N ASN A 177 1.33 -6.82 6.00
CA ASN A 177 0.19 -6.97 6.91
C ASN A 177 0.11 -5.83 7.95
N ARG A 178 1.27 -5.43 8.51
CA ARG A 178 1.36 -4.31 9.45
C ARG A 178 0.89 -3.01 8.80
N VAL A 179 1.45 -2.67 7.64
CA VAL A 179 1.13 -1.43 6.91
C VAL A 179 -0.31 -1.43 6.40
N TYR A 180 -0.81 -2.55 5.90
CA TYR A 180 -2.20 -2.69 5.45
C TYR A 180 -3.17 -2.37 6.59
N LYS A 181 -2.97 -2.94 7.78
CA LYS A 181 -3.80 -2.68 8.96
C LYS A 181 -3.76 -1.22 9.41
N GLU A 182 -2.59 -0.58 9.36
CA GLU A 182 -2.44 0.85 9.68
C GLU A 182 -3.23 1.73 8.71
N SER A 183 -3.27 1.36 7.42
CA SER A 183 -3.99 2.11 6.38
C SER A 183 -5.51 1.85 6.33
N GLU A 184 -5.98 0.80 7.01
CA GLU A 184 -7.40 0.41 7.11
C GLU A 184 -8.09 0.96 8.36
N GLN A 185 -7.35 1.47 9.36
CA GLN A 185 -7.99 2.14 10.49
C GLN A 185 -8.67 3.42 9.99
N PRO A 186 -10.01 3.51 10.06
CA PRO A 186 -10.68 4.78 9.82
C PRO A 186 -10.21 5.74 10.91
N ASP A 187 -9.97 7.00 10.55
CA ASP A 187 -10.07 8.11 11.51
C ASP A 187 -11.48 8.04 12.14
N TYR A 188 -11.63 7.26 13.22
CA TYR A 188 -12.72 7.45 14.16
C TYR A 188 -12.36 8.73 14.92
N CYS A 189 -12.58 9.87 14.27
CA CYS A 189 -12.65 11.13 14.97
C CYS A 189 -13.86 11.03 15.91
N ASP A 190 -13.58 10.72 17.17
CA ASP A 190 -14.42 11.16 18.29
C ASP A 190 -14.70 12.65 18.10
N SER A 191 -15.91 12.99 17.66
CA SER A 191 -16.50 14.29 17.94
C SER A 191 -17.34 14.14 19.21
N PRO A 192 -16.88 14.62 20.37
CA PRO A 192 -17.74 14.71 21.54
C PRO A 192 -18.78 15.82 21.28
N SER A 193 -20.02 15.43 21.05
CA SER A 193 -21.21 16.29 21.18
C SER A 193 -21.65 16.40 22.63
#